data_AF-A0A4V1XRS4-F1
#
_entry.id   AF-A0A4V1XRS4-F1
#
_cell.length_a   1.000
_cell.length_b   1.000
_cell.length_c   1.000
_cell.angle_alpha   90.00
_cell.angle_beta   90.00
_cell.angle_gamma   90.00
#
_symmetry.space_group_name_H-M   'P 1'
#
loop_
_entity.id
_entity.type
_entity.pdbx_description
1 polymer ?
#
loop_
_entity_poly.entity_id
_entity_poly.type
_entity_poly.pdbx_seq_one_letter_code
_entity_poly.pdbx_strand_id
1 'polypeptide(L)'
;MFYPMIQTILEKLPGGVSLPVEYPAGVDQNTASGEKFVIDTINQGLCDCPAQKYALFGYSQGATLMLRVLSQLSSEAISAVSSVILLGNPYRLPGKLSNVNGIGQPGNDAAVGLFVNTAIANNETIPQLSSKLDQSGKVLDYCLECKSQRGVLRDSKDELVQVLVAE
;
A
#
# COMPACT_ATOMS: atom_id res chain seq x y z
N MET A 1 -10.09 -6.36 -4.79
CA MET A 1 -9.51 -7.09 -3.63
C MET A 1 -9.94 -6.53 -2.28
N PHE A 2 -9.83 -5.22 -2.01
CA PHE A 2 -10.12 -4.62 -0.69
C PHE A 2 -11.60 -4.35 -0.39
N TYR A 3 -12.48 -4.44 -1.39
CA TYR A 3 -13.87 -3.98 -1.31
C TYR A 3 -14.66 -4.48 -0.07
N PRO A 4 -14.67 -5.78 0.28
CA PRO A 4 -15.45 -6.25 1.44
C PRO A 4 -14.93 -5.69 2.77
N MET A 5 -13.61 -5.55 2.91
CA MET A 5 -12.99 -4.98 4.10
C MET A 5 -13.30 -3.49 4.21
N ILE A 6 -13.17 -2.75 3.12
CA ILE A 6 -13.50 -1.32 3.08
C ILE A 6 -14.98 -1.08 3.40
N GLN A 7 -15.88 -1.88 2.83
CA GLN A 7 -17.30 -1.79 3.16
C GLN A 7 -17.55 -1.99 4.66
N THR A 8 -16.93 -3.01 5.26
CA THR A 8 -17.02 -3.26 6.72
C THR A 8 -16.48 -2.08 7.54
N ILE A 9 -15.40 -1.43 7.09
CA ILE A 9 -14.83 -0.27 7.75
C ILE A 9 -15.81 0.91 7.68
N LEU A 10 -16.34 1.21 6.49
CA LEU A 10 -17.26 2.33 6.26
C LEU A 10 -18.59 2.15 7.00
N GLU A 11 -19.09 0.92 7.13
CA GLU A 11 -20.27 0.62 7.96
C GLU A 11 -20.06 0.97 9.45
N LYS A 12 -18.81 0.95 9.92
CA LYS A 12 -18.44 1.24 11.31
C LYS A 12 -17.90 2.66 11.51
N LEU A 13 -17.71 3.41 10.43
CA LEU A 13 -17.07 4.72 10.44
C LEU A 13 -17.98 5.75 9.73
N PRO A 14 -18.97 6.31 10.45
CA PRO A 14 -19.83 7.34 9.90
C PRO A 14 -19.00 8.53 9.39
N GLY A 15 -19.30 9.01 8.18
CA GLY A 15 -18.53 10.08 7.53
C GLY A 15 -17.26 9.61 6.80
N GLY A 16 -16.89 8.34 6.93
CA GLY A 16 -15.81 7.75 6.14
C GLY A 16 -16.16 7.68 4.66
N VAL A 17 -15.18 7.91 3.78
CA VAL A 17 -15.30 7.71 2.34
C VAL A 17 -14.14 6.90 1.79
N SER A 18 -14.37 6.20 0.67
CA SER A 18 -13.33 5.52 -0.09
C SER A 18 -13.09 6.23 -1.41
N LEU A 19 -11.85 6.60 -1.66
CA LEU A 19 -11.40 7.21 -2.90
C LEU A 19 -10.52 6.20 -3.65
N PRO A 20 -10.96 5.68 -4.81
CA PRO A 20 -10.07 4.93 -5.70
C PRO A 20 -9.04 5.89 -6.29
N VAL A 21 -7.80 5.44 -6.40
CA VAL A 21 -6.73 6.23 -7.04
C VAL A 21 -6.75 5.96 -8.53
N GLU A 22 -6.98 7.01 -9.31
CA GLU A 22 -6.99 6.92 -10.77
C GLU A 22 -5.58 7.05 -11.32
N TYR A 23 -5.09 5.97 -11.96
CA TYR A 23 -3.83 5.96 -12.69
C TYR A 23 -3.85 4.86 -13.76
N PRO A 24 -2.93 4.89 -14.76
CA PRO A 24 -2.99 3.97 -15.90
C PRO A 24 -2.87 2.47 -15.57
N ALA A 25 -2.34 2.12 -14.39
CA ALA A 25 -2.20 0.72 -13.94
C ALA A 25 -1.62 -0.20 -15.04
N GLY A 26 -0.53 0.26 -15.66
CA GLY A 26 0.03 -0.31 -16.87
C GLY A 26 1.16 -1.30 -16.62
N VAL A 27 1.49 -2.11 -17.63
CA VAL A 27 2.62 -3.06 -17.57
C VAL A 27 3.99 -2.39 -17.42
N ASP A 28 4.09 -1.10 -17.71
CA ASP A 28 5.30 -0.29 -17.57
C ASP A 28 5.64 0.08 -16.11
N GLN A 29 4.77 -0.30 -15.16
CA GLN A 29 4.93 -0.03 -13.72
C GLN A 29 5.06 1.46 -13.40
N ASN A 30 4.51 2.33 -14.25
CA ASN A 30 4.56 3.77 -14.04
C ASN A 30 3.45 4.25 -13.10
N THR A 31 3.83 4.52 -11.85
CA THR A 31 2.91 4.92 -10.77
C THR A 31 2.82 6.43 -10.56
N ALA A 32 3.56 7.25 -11.32
CA ALA A 32 3.80 8.65 -11.00
C ALA A 32 2.52 9.51 -10.89
N SER A 33 1.54 9.29 -11.79
CA SER A 33 0.26 10.02 -11.73
C SER A 33 -0.57 9.64 -10.51
N GLY A 34 -0.55 8.35 -10.14
CA GLY A 34 -1.25 7.86 -8.95
C GLY A 34 -0.57 8.32 -7.65
N GLU A 35 0.77 8.40 -7.62
CA GLU A 35 1.51 8.99 -6.50
C GLU A 35 1.10 10.44 -6.27
N LYS A 36 1.10 11.23 -7.36
CA LYS A 36 0.68 12.64 -7.32
C LYS A 36 -0.75 12.77 -6.80
N PHE A 37 -1.68 11.96 -7.31
CA PHE A 37 -3.07 11.99 -6.87
C PHE A 37 -3.20 11.78 -5.35
N VAL A 38 -2.51 10.77 -4.80
CA VAL A 38 -2.60 10.47 -3.36
C VAL A 38 -1.98 11.59 -2.52
N ILE A 39 -0.80 12.10 -2.92
CA ILE A 39 -0.12 13.18 -2.21
C ILE A 39 -0.98 14.45 -2.21
N ASP A 40 -1.52 14.84 -3.37
CA ASP A 40 -2.38 16.02 -3.50
C ASP A 40 -3.66 15.85 -2.65
N THR A 41 -4.27 14.67 -2.68
CA THR A 41 -5.47 14.35 -1.87
C THR A 41 -5.21 14.51 -0.37
N ILE A 42 -4.10 13.96 0.12
CA ILE A 42 -3.75 14.04 1.55
C ILE A 42 -3.45 15.48 1.96
N ASN A 43 -2.65 16.20 1.16
CA ASN A 43 -2.26 17.56 1.46
C ASN A 43 -3.45 18.52 1.42
N GLN A 44 -4.31 18.41 0.40
CA GLN A 44 -5.52 19.21 0.29
C GLN A 44 -6.48 18.89 1.45
N GLY A 45 -6.72 17.61 1.73
CA GLY A 45 -7.60 17.21 2.81
C GLY A 45 -7.11 17.66 4.20
N LEU A 46 -5.79 17.71 4.43
CA LEU A 46 -5.24 18.28 5.68
C LEU A 46 -5.28 19.81 5.73
N CYS A 47 -5.29 20.48 4.58
CA CYS A 47 -5.50 21.91 4.50
C CYS A 47 -6.94 22.26 4.88
N ASP A 48 -7.91 21.51 4.35
CA ASP A 48 -9.34 21.75 4.57
C ASP A 48 -9.81 21.24 5.94
N CYS A 49 -9.33 20.06 6.34
CA CYS A 49 -9.70 19.35 7.58
C CYS A 49 -8.43 18.86 8.30
N PRO A 50 -7.77 19.68 9.15
CA PRO A 50 -6.50 19.30 9.80
C PRO A 50 -6.54 18.05 10.70
N ALA A 51 -7.73 17.63 11.15
CA ALA A 51 -7.92 16.43 11.95
C ALA A 51 -8.06 15.15 11.10
N GLN A 52 -8.25 15.28 9.79
CA GLN A 52 -8.56 14.20 8.86
C GLN A 52 -7.53 13.07 8.92
N LYS A 53 -8.04 11.83 8.89
CA LYS A 53 -7.24 10.61 8.94
C LYS A 53 -7.34 9.83 7.64
N TYR A 54 -6.25 9.13 7.33
CA TYR A 54 -6.14 8.33 6.12
C TYR A 54 -5.79 6.88 6.42
N ALA A 55 -6.40 5.94 5.70
CA ALA A 55 -5.88 4.59 5.56
C ALA A 55 -5.57 4.31 4.08
N LEU A 56 -4.38 3.78 3.83
CA LEU A 56 -3.85 3.59 2.48
C LEU A 56 -3.82 2.10 2.13
N PHE A 57 -4.34 1.75 0.96
CA PHE A 57 -4.43 0.37 0.48
C PHE A 57 -3.76 0.27 -0.87
N GLY A 58 -2.81 -0.66 -1.01
CA GLY A 58 -2.09 -0.91 -2.26
C GLY A 58 -1.97 -2.39 -2.57
N TYR A 59 -2.37 -2.79 -3.78
CA TYR A 59 -2.20 -4.15 -4.29
C TYR A 59 -1.29 -4.19 -5.52
N SER A 60 -0.35 -5.14 -5.59
CA SER A 60 0.56 -5.30 -6.72
C SER A 60 1.35 -4.01 -7.00
N GLN A 61 1.28 -3.44 -8.20
CA GLN A 61 1.85 -2.11 -8.52
C GLN A 61 1.34 -1.00 -7.61
N GLY A 62 0.10 -1.11 -7.12
CA GLY A 62 -0.46 -0.20 -6.13
C GLY A 62 0.29 -0.21 -4.79
N ALA A 63 0.92 -1.33 -4.42
CA ALA A 63 1.80 -1.37 -3.26
C ALA A 63 3.10 -0.58 -3.52
N THR A 64 3.67 -0.70 -4.72
CA THR A 64 4.81 0.13 -5.16
C THR A 64 4.46 1.62 -5.09
N LEU A 65 3.29 2.01 -5.61
CA LEU A 65 2.78 3.37 -5.56
C LEU A 65 2.75 3.88 -4.10
N MET A 66 2.18 3.10 -3.19
CA MET A 66 2.08 3.50 -1.78
C MET A 66 3.43 3.62 -1.08
N LEU A 67 4.40 2.75 -1.38
CA LEU A 67 5.77 2.89 -0.87
C LEU A 67 6.41 4.21 -1.32
N ARG A 68 6.21 4.60 -2.58
CA ARG A 68 6.74 5.85 -3.13
C ARG A 68 6.05 7.07 -2.54
N VAL A 69 4.72 7.04 -2.37
CA VAL A 69 3.96 8.09 -1.68
C VAL A 69 4.50 8.30 -0.26
N LEU A 70 4.62 7.23 0.53
CA LEU A 70 5.06 7.29 1.92
C LEU A 70 6.48 7.85 2.08
N SER A 71 7.32 7.74 1.04
CA SER A 71 8.67 8.31 1.01
C SER A 71 8.70 9.83 0.73
N GLN A 72 7.60 10.38 0.19
CA GLN A 72 7.48 11.78 -0.25
C GLN A 72 6.61 12.63 0.69
N LEU A 73 5.76 12.01 1.50
CA LEU A 73 4.89 12.72 2.45
C LEU A 73 5.71 13.42 3.56
N SER A 74 5.22 14.58 3.99
CA SER A 74 5.78 15.28 5.16
C SER A 74 5.53 14.50 6.47
N SER A 75 6.21 14.88 7.54
CA SER A 75 5.98 14.31 8.88
C SER A 75 4.53 14.47 9.36
N GLU A 76 3.91 15.60 9.06
CA GLU A 76 2.52 15.92 9.41
C GLU A 76 1.58 15.00 8.64
N ALA A 77 1.78 14.86 7.32
CA ALA A 77 0.99 13.97 6.48
C ALA A 77 1.13 12.49 6.89
N ILE A 78 2.35 12.01 7.17
CA ILE A 78 2.59 10.65 7.71
C ILE A 78 1.88 10.44 9.06
N SER A 79 1.76 11.50 9.88
CA SER A 79 1.06 11.43 11.16
C SER A 79 -0.46 11.31 11.00
N ALA A 80 -1.02 11.83 9.91
CA ALA A 80 -2.43 11.67 9.54
C ALA A 80 -2.75 10.29 8.94
N VAL A 81 -1.76 9.57 8.40
CA VAL A 81 -1.93 8.18 7.97
C VAL A 81 -2.02 7.27 9.19
N SER A 82 -3.20 6.70 9.42
CA SER A 82 -3.50 5.81 10.55
C SER A 82 -3.13 4.36 10.25
N SER A 83 -3.24 3.92 9.00
CA SER A 83 -2.85 2.56 8.59
C SER A 83 -2.46 2.49 7.11
N VAL A 84 -1.61 1.50 6.79
CA VAL A 84 -1.20 1.16 5.43
C VAL A 84 -1.28 -0.34 5.27
N ILE A 85 -2.04 -0.82 4.29
CA ILE A 85 -2.13 -2.23 3.94
C ILE A 85 -1.56 -2.43 2.54
N LEU A 86 -0.50 -3.21 2.44
CA LEU A 86 0.13 -3.60 1.19
C LEU A 86 -0.15 -5.09 0.96
N LEU A 87 -0.56 -5.47 -0.24
CA LEU A 87 -0.73 -6.87 -0.63
C LEU A 87 0.04 -7.15 -1.92
N GLY A 88 0.82 -8.23 -1.91
CA GLY A 88 1.58 -8.64 -3.08
C GLY A 88 2.60 -7.58 -3.51
N ASN A 89 3.25 -6.94 -2.54
CA ASN A 89 4.27 -5.92 -2.78
C ASN A 89 5.43 -6.47 -3.65
N PRO A 90 5.62 -5.98 -4.90
CA PRO A 90 6.67 -6.47 -5.79
C PRO A 90 8.09 -6.17 -5.29
N TYR A 91 8.23 -5.24 -4.34
CA TYR A 91 9.50 -4.83 -3.74
C TYR A 91 9.62 -5.23 -2.26
N ARG A 92 8.86 -6.23 -1.81
CA ARG A 92 8.98 -6.75 -0.43
C ARG A 92 10.41 -7.21 -0.13
N LEU A 93 10.97 -6.74 0.98
CA LEU A 93 12.26 -7.21 1.49
C LEU A 93 12.09 -8.05 2.78
N PRO A 94 12.97 -9.05 2.99
CA PRO A 94 13.07 -9.78 4.24
C PRO A 94 13.31 -8.92 5.49
N GLY A 95 12.91 -9.43 6.65
CA GLY A 95 13.28 -8.87 7.96
C GLY A 95 12.62 -7.54 8.36
N LYS A 96 11.59 -7.08 7.64
CA LYS A 96 10.78 -5.91 8.02
C LYS A 96 9.78 -6.26 9.13
N LEU A 97 9.56 -5.37 10.09
CA LEU A 97 8.57 -5.61 11.15
C LEU A 97 7.12 -5.55 10.65
N SER A 98 6.89 -4.78 9.59
CA SER A 98 5.59 -4.69 8.91
C SER A 98 5.21 -5.95 8.11
N ASN A 99 6.13 -6.91 7.94
CA ASN A 99 5.89 -8.13 7.19
C ASN A 99 4.96 -9.09 7.93
N VAL A 100 3.82 -9.41 7.30
CA VAL A 100 2.85 -10.38 7.82
C VAL A 100 2.50 -11.46 6.79
N ASN A 101 2.06 -12.61 7.32
CA ASN A 101 1.53 -13.71 6.52
C ASN A 101 0.05 -13.48 6.15
N GLY A 102 -0.57 -14.44 5.44
CA GLY A 102 -1.95 -14.33 4.96
C GLY A 102 -3.04 -14.26 6.04
N ILE A 103 -2.71 -14.47 7.31
CA ILE A 103 -3.62 -14.32 8.46
C ILE A 103 -3.27 -13.12 9.35
N GLY A 104 -2.33 -12.26 8.92
CA GLY A 104 -1.96 -11.04 9.63
C GLY A 104 -1.01 -11.24 10.82
N GLN A 105 -0.41 -12.43 10.95
CA GLN A 105 0.61 -12.68 11.97
C GLN A 105 2.01 -12.37 11.40
N PRO A 106 2.99 -11.99 12.25
CA PRO A 106 4.38 -11.91 11.83
C PRO A 106 4.79 -13.21 11.12
N GLY A 107 5.32 -13.10 9.91
CA GLY A 107 5.63 -14.26 9.08
C GLY A 107 6.00 -13.88 7.65
N ASN A 108 6.49 -14.87 6.89
CA ASN A 108 7.02 -14.66 5.53
C ASN A 108 8.15 -13.62 5.53
N ASP A 109 9.00 -13.69 6.55
CA ASP A 109 10.17 -12.87 6.78
C ASP A 109 11.30 -13.16 5.78
N ALA A 110 11.30 -14.32 5.13
CA ALA A 110 12.24 -14.67 4.07
C ALA A 110 11.71 -14.36 2.64
N ALA A 111 10.45 -13.95 2.49
CA ALA A 111 9.86 -13.71 1.18
C ALA A 111 10.46 -12.45 0.52
N VAL A 112 10.91 -12.58 -0.72
CA VAL A 112 11.47 -11.51 -1.54
C VAL A 112 10.51 -11.18 -2.67
N GLY A 113 10.22 -9.89 -2.88
CA GLY A 113 9.36 -9.42 -3.94
C GLY A 113 9.91 -9.68 -5.34
N LEU A 114 9.01 -9.84 -6.32
CA LEU A 114 9.33 -10.22 -7.70
C LEU A 114 10.39 -9.31 -8.36
N PHE A 115 10.36 -8.01 -8.08
CA PHE A 115 11.21 -7.01 -8.74
C PHE A 115 12.47 -6.64 -7.96
N VAL A 116 12.69 -7.21 -6.77
CA VAL A 116 13.87 -6.91 -5.94
C VAL A 116 15.16 -7.29 -6.67
N ASN A 117 15.26 -8.51 -7.18
CA ASN A 117 16.50 -8.99 -7.83
C ASN A 117 16.79 -8.21 -9.13
N THR A 118 15.76 -7.89 -9.90
CA THR A 118 15.91 -7.09 -11.12
C THR A 118 16.37 -5.66 -10.79
N ALA A 119 15.79 -5.03 -9.77
CA ALA A 119 16.21 -3.69 -9.35
C ALA A 119 17.67 -3.69 -8.86
N ILE A 120 18.11 -4.71 -8.11
CA ILE A 120 19.51 -4.86 -7.70
C ILE A 120 20.41 -5.01 -8.93
N ALA A 121 20.04 -5.87 -9.88
CA ALA A 121 20.82 -6.09 -11.09
C ALA A 121 20.96 -4.82 -11.95
N ASN A 122 19.95 -3.97 -11.96
CA ASN A 122 19.93 -2.71 -12.69
C ASN A 122 20.49 -1.51 -11.90
N ASN A 123 20.94 -1.72 -10.66
CA ASN A 123 21.37 -0.66 -9.73
C ASN A 123 20.28 0.42 -9.52
N GLU A 124 19.02 -0.01 -9.50
CA GLU A 124 17.84 0.83 -9.25
C GLU A 124 17.58 0.96 -7.74
N THR A 125 17.00 2.09 -7.35
CA THR A 125 16.55 2.27 -5.96
C THR A 125 15.30 1.45 -5.72
N ILE A 126 15.36 0.54 -4.74
CA ILE A 126 14.21 -0.23 -4.29
C ILE A 126 13.30 0.68 -3.44
N PRO A 127 12.04 0.92 -3.83
CA PRO A 127 11.09 1.65 -2.99
C PRO A 127 10.89 0.89 -1.68
N GLN A 128 11.07 1.57 -0.54
CA GLN A 128 11.01 0.94 0.78
C GLN A 128 10.40 1.88 1.81
N LEU A 129 9.82 1.28 2.85
CA LEU A 129 9.40 2.01 4.05
C LEU A 129 10.64 2.56 4.79
N SER A 130 10.50 3.76 5.36
CA SER A 130 11.47 4.24 6.34
C SER A 130 11.48 3.34 7.58
N SER A 131 12.61 3.23 8.26
CA SER A 131 12.73 2.41 9.48
C SER A 131 11.70 2.79 10.55
N LYS A 132 11.42 4.10 10.67
CA LYS A 132 10.41 4.62 11.60
C LYS A 132 9.00 4.11 11.26
N LEU A 133 8.65 4.10 9.97
CA LEU A 133 7.33 3.68 9.54
C LEU A 133 7.17 2.16 9.61
N ASP A 134 8.21 1.40 9.26
CA ASP A 134 8.26 -0.07 9.43
C ASP A 134 8.03 -0.47 10.90
N GLN A 135 8.63 0.26 11.84
CA GLN A 135 8.53 0.00 13.28
C GLN A 135 7.27 0.60 13.93
N SER A 136 6.46 1.37 13.18
CA SER A 136 5.35 2.13 13.76
C SER A 136 4.13 1.29 14.15
N GLY A 137 4.03 0.06 13.64
CA GLY A 137 2.81 -0.76 13.74
C GLY A 137 1.64 -0.30 12.85
N LYS A 138 1.82 0.77 12.06
CA LYS A 138 0.80 1.27 11.12
C LYS A 138 0.74 0.51 9.81
N VAL A 139 1.83 -0.16 9.43
CA VAL A 139 1.97 -0.81 8.12
C VAL A 139 1.89 -2.32 8.26
N LEU A 140 1.04 -2.93 7.44
CA LEU A 140 0.98 -4.39 7.26
C LEU A 140 1.23 -4.71 5.79
N ASP A 141 2.38 -5.32 5.52
CA ASP A 141 2.75 -5.86 4.21
C ASP A 141 2.43 -7.35 4.18
N TYR A 142 1.34 -7.71 3.51
CA TYR A 142 0.86 -9.07 3.37
C TYR A 142 1.51 -9.77 2.18
N CYS A 143 2.14 -10.90 2.47
CA CYS A 143 2.50 -11.89 1.48
C CYS A 143 1.57 -13.12 1.64
N LEU A 144 0.66 -13.31 0.69
CA LEU A 144 -0.20 -14.50 0.66
C LEU A 144 0.64 -15.68 0.16
N GLU A 145 0.69 -16.77 0.93
CA GLU A 145 1.30 -18.00 0.44
C GLU A 145 0.57 -18.45 -0.83
N CYS A 146 1.27 -18.47 -1.97
CA CYS A 146 0.85 -19.29 -3.09
C CYS A 146 1.04 -20.76 -2.69
N LYS A 147 0.11 -21.33 -1.92
CA LYS A 147 -0.05 -22.78 -1.96
C LYS A 147 -0.38 -23.11 -3.41
N SER A 148 0.49 -23.88 -4.05
CA SER A 148 0.28 -24.48 -5.37
C SER A 148 -1.02 -25.30 -5.36
N GLN A 149 -2.16 -24.62 -5.53
CA GLN A 149 -3.40 -25.24 -5.92
C GLN A 149 -3.59 -24.88 -7.39
N ARG A 150 -3.49 -25.91 -8.24
CA ARG A 150 -3.87 -25.84 -9.65
C ARG A 150 -5.30 -25.30 -9.72
N GLY A 151 -5.43 -24.02 -10.01
CA GLY A 151 -6.70 -23.34 -10.07
C GLY A 151 -6.47 -21.91 -10.50
N VAL A 152 -6.38 -21.72 -11.82
CA VAL A 152 -6.59 -20.47 -12.55
C VAL A 152 -6.09 -19.22 -11.80
N LEU A 153 -4.84 -18.82 -12.07
CA LEU A 153 -4.44 -17.43 -11.95
C LEU A 153 -5.40 -16.63 -12.84
N ARG A 154 -6.49 -16.12 -12.27
CA ARG A 154 -7.24 -15.05 -12.90
C ARG A 154 -6.26 -13.90 -12.98
N ASP A 155 -5.95 -13.51 -14.20
CA ASP A 155 -5.21 -12.31 -14.53
C ASP A 155 -5.93 -11.14 -13.85
N SER A 156 -5.42 -10.73 -12.68
CA SER A 156 -6.01 -9.67 -11.87
C SER A 156 -5.68 -8.34 -12.55
N LYS A 157 -6.44 -7.99 -13.59
CA LYS A 157 -6.45 -6.64 -14.19
C LYS A 157 -6.94 -5.55 -13.22
N ASP A 158 -7.18 -5.90 -11.96
CA ASP A 158 -7.62 -5.00 -10.90
C ASP A 158 -6.43 -4.62 -10.00
N GLU A 159 -5.54 -3.77 -10.50
CA GLU A 159 -4.59 -3.07 -9.63
C GLU A 159 -5.39 -2.07 -8.79
N LEU A 160 -5.64 -2.44 -7.53
CA LEU A 160 -6.52 -1.69 -6.65
C LEU A 160 -5.70 -0.83 -5.70
N VAL A 161 -5.95 0.47 -5.76
CA VAL A 161 -5.38 1.47 -4.87
C VAL A 161 -6.53 2.29 -4.31
N GLN A 162 -6.61 2.37 -2.98
CA GLN A 162 -7.68 3.09 -2.31
C GLN A 162 -7.14 3.90 -1.14
N VAL A 163 -7.71 5.09 -0.99
CA VAL A 163 -7.54 5.94 0.19
C VAL A 163 -8.87 5.95 0.93
N LEU A 164 -8.88 5.51 2.18
CA LEU A 164 -9.99 5.79 3.08
C LEU A 164 -9.72 7.11 3.78
N VAL A 165 -10.72 7.98 3.76
CA VAL A 165 -10.69 9.28 4.40
C VAL A 165 -11.75 9.28 5.50
N ALA A 166 -11.38 9.73 6.69
CA ALA A 166 -12.31 9.88 7.81
C ALA A 166 -12.03 11.18 8.57
N GLU A 167 -13.11 11.86 8.96
CA GLU A 167 -13.10 13.07 9.78
C GLU A 167 -13.02 12.76 11.28
#